data_AF-A0A7X7RZV4-F1
#
_entry.id   AF-A0A7X7RZV4-F1
#
_cell.length_a   1.000
_cell.length_b   1.000
_cell.length_c   1.000
_cell.angle_alpha   90.00
_cell.angle_beta   90.00
_cell.angle_gamma   90.00
#
_symmetry.space_group_name_H-M   'P 1'
#
loop_
_entity.id
_entity.type
_entity.pdbx_description
1 polymer ?
#
loop_
_entity_poly.entity_id
_entity_poly.type
_entity_poly.pdbx_seq_one_letter_code
_entity_poly.pdbx_strand_id
1 'polypeptide(L)'
;MTDIVEDGHLTIPLYHGTSTIFIESILKHGLAGLNPIKEWDVISFARCVLSLCETHLSYSDLYQLRNASFRAMTEQKVNHFNWQHGDTYLSPADSTAIRYAVNSQYGSELLSYTIDFLKELLRMKVPGVRDDLYNKYTHIFNLIDVHSAPVLIKITDVPIQALSGENGSDPLEAINSIRKLYADQADIADTLVQQFNFRLTKAIHKKQINIWIINVTRYDPIFPEYKLYEIKID
;
A
#
# COMPACT_ATOMS: atom_id res chain seq x y z
N MET A 1 17.88 26.56 8.11
CA MET A 1 17.06 25.38 7.77
C MET A 1 17.97 24.18 7.74
N THR A 2 17.63 23.14 8.48
CA THR A 2 18.32 21.85 8.39
C THR A 2 18.06 21.31 6.99
N ASP A 3 19.11 20.96 6.25
CA ASP A 3 18.94 20.32 4.95
C ASP A 3 18.19 19.00 5.16
N ILE A 4 17.24 18.70 4.27
CA ILE A 4 16.49 17.44 4.33
C ILE A 4 17.30 16.26 3.75
N VAL A 5 18.50 16.57 3.23
CA VAL A 5 19.50 15.62 2.74
C VAL A 5 20.80 15.83 3.49
N GLU A 6 21.36 14.76 4.04
CA GLU A 6 22.68 14.74 4.67
C GLU A 6 23.40 13.46 4.24
N ASP A 7 24.64 13.57 3.76
CA ASP A 7 25.47 12.45 3.30
C ASP A 7 24.74 11.45 2.37
N GLY A 8 23.90 11.97 1.47
CA GLY A 8 23.13 11.17 0.51
C GLY A 8 21.92 10.44 1.09
N HIS A 9 21.52 10.76 2.32
CA HIS A 9 20.37 10.21 3.02
C HIS A 9 19.32 11.29 3.29
N LEU A 10 18.06 10.89 3.34
CA LEU A 10 16.98 11.75 3.81
C LEU A 10 16.99 11.82 5.33
N THR A 11 17.02 13.04 5.86
CA THR A 11 16.97 13.30 7.30
C THR A 11 15.55 13.36 7.84
N ILE A 12 14.56 13.56 6.95
CA ILE A 12 13.14 13.46 7.29
C ILE A 12 12.69 11.99 7.35
N PRO A 13 11.76 11.64 8.26
CA PRO A 13 11.19 10.30 8.27
C PRO A 13 10.30 10.06 7.06
N LEU A 14 10.26 8.80 6.62
CA LEU A 14 9.31 8.31 5.64
C LEU A 14 8.44 7.22 6.25
N TYR A 15 7.21 7.11 5.75
CA TYR A 15 6.17 6.27 6.33
C TYR A 15 5.56 5.32 5.28
N HIS A 16 5.32 4.08 5.67
CA HIS A 16 4.60 3.09 4.88
C HIS A 16 3.37 2.60 5.63
N GLY A 17 2.22 2.64 4.96
CA GLY A 17 0.97 2.08 5.46
C GLY A 17 0.76 0.67 4.92
N THR A 18 0.52 -0.29 5.81
CA THR A 18 0.33 -1.69 5.41
C THR A 18 -0.57 -2.45 6.39
N SER A 19 -0.51 -3.78 6.36
CA SER A 19 -1.33 -4.68 7.17
C SER A 19 -0.47 -5.68 7.94
N THR A 20 -0.98 -6.16 9.07
CA THR A 20 -0.32 -7.20 9.89
C THR A 20 0.00 -8.48 9.12
N ILE A 21 -0.69 -8.74 8.00
CA ILE A 21 -0.44 -9.88 7.10
C ILE A 21 1.01 -9.90 6.60
N PHE A 22 1.64 -8.74 6.46
CA PHE A 22 2.99 -8.63 5.91
C PHE A 22 4.08 -8.47 6.96
N ILE A 23 3.74 -8.36 8.26
CA ILE A 23 4.73 -8.12 9.31
C ILE A 23 5.79 -9.22 9.34
N GLU A 24 5.40 -10.49 9.30
CA GLU A 24 6.36 -11.60 9.35
C GLU A 24 7.38 -11.53 8.21
N SER A 25 6.89 -11.28 6.98
CA SER A 25 7.74 -11.12 5.80
C SER A 25 8.67 -9.91 5.93
N ILE A 26 8.17 -8.77 6.39
CA ILE A 26 8.95 -7.55 6.60
C ILE A 26 10.03 -7.76 7.67
N LEU A 27 9.72 -8.46 8.76
CA LEU A 27 10.70 -8.77 9.80
C LEU A 27 11.78 -9.74 9.30
N LYS A 28 11.42 -10.68 8.43
CA LYS A 28 12.34 -11.69 7.90
C LYS A 28 13.22 -11.17 6.76
N HIS A 29 12.67 -10.36 5.86
CA HIS A 29 13.32 -9.96 4.62
C HIS A 29 13.66 -8.46 4.55
N GLY A 30 13.20 -7.67 5.53
CA GLY A 30 13.21 -6.22 5.46
C GLY A 30 12.00 -5.67 4.70
N LEU A 31 11.72 -4.39 4.89
CA LEU A 31 10.67 -3.71 4.13
C LEU A 31 11.08 -3.64 2.65
N ALA A 32 10.18 -3.99 1.73
CA ALA A 32 10.46 -4.19 0.30
C ALA A 32 11.45 -5.31 -0.04
N GLY A 33 11.86 -6.14 0.93
CA GLY A 33 12.74 -7.29 0.67
C GLY A 33 12.05 -8.44 -0.06
N LEU A 34 10.74 -8.58 0.12
CA LEU A 34 9.89 -9.51 -0.61
C LEU A 34 8.63 -8.79 -1.09
N ASN A 35 8.22 -9.07 -2.32
CA ASN A 35 7.04 -8.47 -2.91
C ASN A 35 5.91 -9.50 -2.99
N PRO A 36 4.97 -9.52 -2.04
CA PRO A 36 3.91 -10.52 -1.99
C PRO A 36 2.95 -10.42 -3.19
N ILE A 37 2.78 -9.22 -3.77
CA ILE A 37 1.92 -9.03 -4.95
C ILE A 37 2.49 -9.78 -6.15
N LYS A 38 3.82 -9.74 -6.32
CA LYS A 38 4.53 -10.48 -7.38
C LYS A 38 4.62 -11.96 -7.06
N GLU A 39 5.01 -12.32 -5.84
CA GLU A 39 5.20 -13.72 -5.42
C GLU A 39 3.90 -14.54 -5.48
N TRP A 40 2.78 -13.93 -5.11
CA TRP A 40 1.47 -14.57 -5.11
C TRP A 40 0.72 -14.46 -6.44
N ASP A 41 1.34 -13.84 -7.45
CA ASP A 41 0.75 -13.58 -8.77
C ASP A 41 -0.63 -12.90 -8.68
N VAL A 42 -0.74 -11.92 -7.78
CA VAL A 42 -2.02 -11.25 -7.44
C VAL A 42 -2.60 -10.54 -8.65
N ILE A 43 -1.77 -10.02 -9.56
CA ILE A 43 -2.25 -9.35 -10.78
C ILE A 43 -2.98 -10.34 -11.69
N SER A 44 -2.40 -11.52 -11.95
CA SER A 44 -3.07 -12.53 -12.78
C SER A 44 -4.32 -13.06 -12.10
N PHE A 45 -4.28 -13.25 -10.79
CA PHE A 45 -5.46 -13.63 -10.02
C PHE A 45 -6.57 -12.59 -10.12
N ALA A 46 -6.24 -11.31 -9.94
CA ALA A 46 -7.18 -10.20 -10.04
C ALA A 46 -7.82 -10.11 -11.43
N ARG A 47 -7.08 -10.42 -12.50
CA ARG A 47 -7.63 -10.51 -13.86
C ARG A 47 -8.64 -11.64 -14.01
N CYS A 48 -8.36 -12.82 -13.43
CA CYS A 48 -9.33 -13.92 -13.39
C CYS A 48 -10.60 -13.52 -12.64
N VAL A 49 -10.44 -12.90 -11.46
CA VAL A 49 -11.57 -12.40 -10.66
C VAL A 49 -12.37 -11.35 -11.42
N LEU A 50 -11.72 -10.38 -12.07
CA LEU A 50 -12.38 -9.32 -12.85
C LEU A 50 -13.25 -9.90 -13.98
N SER A 51 -12.73 -10.88 -14.74
CA SER A 51 -13.49 -11.55 -15.82
C SER A 51 -14.77 -12.22 -15.31
N LEU A 52 -14.69 -12.89 -14.15
CA LEU A 52 -15.86 -13.46 -13.49
C LEU A 52 -16.82 -12.38 -13.00
N CYS A 53 -16.32 -11.26 -12.48
CA CYS A 53 -17.16 -10.15 -12.03
C CYS A 53 -17.91 -9.48 -13.18
N GLU A 54 -17.26 -9.27 -14.33
CA GLU A 54 -17.90 -8.74 -15.55
C GLU A 54 -19.08 -9.60 -15.99
N THR A 55 -18.94 -10.92 -15.87
CA THR A 55 -19.96 -11.88 -16.32
C THR A 55 -21.09 -12.01 -15.30
N HIS A 56 -20.76 -12.05 -14.00
CA HIS A 56 -21.70 -12.49 -12.97
C HIS A 56 -22.15 -11.40 -11.99
N LEU A 57 -21.39 -10.31 -11.86
CA LEU A 57 -21.59 -9.25 -10.87
C LEU A 57 -21.85 -7.87 -11.48
N SER A 58 -22.05 -7.77 -12.79
CA SER A 58 -22.23 -6.50 -13.49
C SER A 58 -23.37 -5.63 -12.93
N TYR A 59 -24.38 -6.22 -12.28
CA TYR A 59 -25.49 -5.52 -11.65
C TYR A 59 -25.30 -5.24 -10.15
N SER A 60 -24.24 -5.75 -9.53
CA SER A 60 -23.99 -5.56 -8.10
C SER A 60 -23.50 -4.14 -7.79
N ASP A 61 -23.92 -3.58 -6.67
CA ASP A 61 -23.48 -2.25 -6.20
C ASP A 61 -21.96 -2.18 -6.04
N LEU A 62 -21.36 -3.26 -5.50
CA LEU A 62 -19.91 -3.37 -5.33
C LEU A 62 -19.19 -3.22 -6.68
N TYR A 63 -19.67 -3.92 -7.70
CA TYR A 63 -19.10 -3.83 -9.05
C TYR A 63 -19.29 -2.43 -9.63
N GLN A 64 -20.51 -1.89 -9.59
CA GLN A 64 -20.79 -0.56 -10.14
C GLN A 64 -19.91 0.53 -9.51
N LEU A 65 -19.70 0.46 -8.19
CA LEU A 65 -18.87 1.41 -7.46
C LEU A 65 -17.37 1.28 -7.76
N ARG A 66 -16.85 0.04 -7.92
CA ARG A 66 -15.41 -0.23 -7.87
C ARG A 66 -14.78 -0.74 -9.16
N ASN A 67 -15.57 -1.13 -10.17
CA ASN A 67 -15.04 -1.78 -11.37
C ASN A 67 -14.00 -0.94 -12.13
N ALA A 68 -14.18 0.39 -12.21
CA ALA A 68 -13.31 1.25 -13.00
C ALA A 68 -11.89 1.29 -12.40
N SER A 69 -11.79 1.53 -11.08
CA SER A 69 -10.52 1.47 -10.36
C SER A 69 -9.93 0.07 -10.40
N PHE A 70 -10.73 -0.97 -10.15
CA PHE A 70 -10.23 -2.34 -10.18
C PHE A 70 -9.62 -2.72 -11.52
N ARG A 71 -10.32 -2.41 -12.62
CA ARG A 71 -9.82 -2.60 -13.99
C ARG A 71 -8.49 -1.89 -14.19
N ALA A 72 -8.41 -0.60 -13.86
CA ALA A 72 -7.19 0.20 -14.01
C ALA A 72 -6.00 -0.42 -13.26
N MET A 73 -6.22 -0.94 -12.05
CA MET A 73 -5.21 -1.66 -11.27
C MET A 73 -4.77 -2.97 -11.94
N THR A 74 -5.70 -3.79 -12.44
CA THR A 74 -5.36 -5.07 -13.12
C THR A 74 -4.62 -4.88 -14.44
N GLU A 75 -4.85 -3.76 -15.10
CA GLU A 75 -4.18 -3.36 -16.35
C GLU A 75 -2.83 -2.66 -16.08
N GLN A 76 -2.51 -2.34 -14.82
CA GLN A 76 -1.29 -1.64 -14.41
C GLN A 76 -1.09 -0.31 -15.17
N LYS A 77 -2.19 0.43 -15.40
CA LYS A 77 -2.17 1.67 -16.20
C LYS A 77 -1.44 2.79 -15.47
N VAL A 78 -0.62 3.54 -16.21
CA VAL A 78 -0.03 4.80 -15.77
C VAL A 78 -0.75 5.93 -16.50
N ASN A 79 -1.71 6.59 -15.84
CA ASN A 79 -2.43 7.76 -16.36
C ASN A 79 -2.24 8.93 -15.38
N HIS A 80 -3.23 9.82 -15.21
CA HIS A 80 -3.24 10.86 -14.16
C HIS A 80 -3.08 10.31 -12.74
N PHE A 81 -3.40 9.03 -12.53
CA PHE A 81 -3.13 8.28 -11.31
C PHE A 81 -2.17 7.13 -11.64
N ASN A 82 -1.28 6.81 -10.70
CA ASN A 82 -0.38 5.68 -10.81
C ASN A 82 -1.07 4.40 -10.30
N TRP A 83 -1.64 3.61 -11.20
CA TRP A 83 -2.30 2.34 -10.86
C TRP A 83 -1.33 1.15 -10.83
N GLN A 84 -0.03 1.40 -10.77
CA GLN A 84 0.98 0.35 -10.53
C GLN A 84 0.99 -0.06 -9.06
N HIS A 85 -0.10 -0.67 -8.61
CA HIS A 85 -0.18 -1.25 -7.28
C HIS A 85 0.58 -2.56 -7.29
N GLY A 86 1.71 -2.58 -6.58
CA GLY A 86 2.57 -3.76 -6.54
C GLY A 86 3.89 -3.52 -5.85
N ASP A 87 4.40 -2.29 -5.80
CA ASP A 87 5.64 -1.99 -5.09
C ASP A 87 5.39 -1.37 -3.71
N THR A 88 6.47 -1.17 -2.94
CA THR A 88 6.41 -0.52 -1.63
C THR A 88 6.57 0.98 -1.80
N TYR A 89 5.58 1.74 -1.33
CA TYR A 89 5.58 3.20 -1.40
C TYR A 89 5.76 3.84 -0.03
N LEU A 90 6.51 4.93 0.00
CA LEU A 90 6.87 5.69 1.18
C LEU A 90 6.34 7.12 1.05
N SER A 91 5.64 7.60 2.09
CA SER A 91 5.14 8.97 2.16
C SER A 91 5.94 9.77 3.19
N PRO A 92 6.27 11.04 2.95
CA PRO A 92 6.81 11.92 3.98
C PRO A 92 5.77 12.31 5.04
N ALA A 93 4.47 12.10 4.77
CA ALA A 93 3.37 12.35 5.70
C ALA A 93 2.86 11.04 6.30
N ASP A 94 2.89 10.92 7.62
CA ASP A 94 2.36 9.77 8.36
C ASP A 94 0.85 9.60 8.17
N SER A 95 0.10 10.70 8.19
CA SER A 95 -1.35 10.73 7.96
C SER A 95 -1.76 10.08 6.63
N THR A 96 -0.96 10.27 5.57
CA THR A 96 -1.18 9.61 4.28
C THR A 96 -0.95 8.11 4.35
N ALA A 97 0.15 7.67 4.96
CA ALA A 97 0.44 6.26 5.16
C ALA A 97 -0.65 5.58 6.01
N ILE A 98 -1.11 6.24 7.08
CA ILE A 98 -2.19 5.74 7.94
C ILE A 98 -3.49 5.63 7.17
N ARG A 99 -3.87 6.66 6.42
CA ARG A 99 -5.08 6.63 5.56
C ARG A 99 -5.03 5.45 4.58
N TYR A 100 -3.89 5.21 3.94
CA TYR A 100 -3.73 4.06 3.04
C TYR A 100 -3.86 2.71 3.76
N ALA A 101 -3.25 2.57 4.94
CA ALA A 101 -3.35 1.35 5.74
C ALA A 101 -4.79 1.08 6.19
N VAL A 102 -5.50 2.11 6.68
CA VAL A 102 -6.88 2.00 7.18
C VAL A 102 -7.86 1.66 6.05
N ASN A 103 -7.65 2.20 4.85
CA ASN A 103 -8.53 1.96 3.70
C ASN A 103 -8.21 0.67 2.93
N SER A 104 -7.09 -0.01 3.26
CA SER A 104 -6.67 -1.25 2.61
C SER A 104 -6.55 -2.38 3.62
N GLN A 105 -7.64 -3.11 3.87
CA GLN A 105 -7.69 -4.21 4.85
C GLN A 105 -6.50 -5.17 4.71
N TYR A 106 -6.15 -5.51 3.48
CA TYR A 106 -5.09 -6.48 3.18
C TYR A 106 -3.73 -5.84 2.90
N GLY A 107 -3.53 -4.57 3.27
CA GLY A 107 -2.25 -3.84 3.15
C GLY A 107 -1.83 -3.51 1.71
N SER A 108 -2.64 -3.91 0.73
CA SER A 108 -2.52 -3.56 -0.67
C SER A 108 -3.92 -3.30 -1.21
N GLU A 109 -4.11 -2.18 -1.90
CA GLU A 109 -5.39 -1.81 -2.48
C GLU A 109 -5.85 -2.85 -3.51
N LEU A 110 -4.94 -3.26 -4.42
CA LEU A 110 -5.22 -4.32 -5.40
C LEU A 110 -5.66 -5.62 -4.71
N LEU A 111 -4.92 -6.06 -3.68
CA LEU A 111 -5.26 -7.29 -2.96
C LEU A 111 -6.62 -7.16 -2.24
N SER A 112 -6.89 -6.00 -1.64
CA SER A 112 -8.15 -5.74 -0.94
C SER A 112 -9.35 -5.78 -1.88
N TYR A 113 -9.26 -5.10 -3.03
CA TYR A 113 -10.31 -5.15 -4.06
C TYR A 113 -10.50 -6.57 -4.60
N THR A 114 -9.40 -7.28 -4.84
CA THR A 114 -9.45 -8.65 -5.35
C THR A 114 -10.18 -9.58 -4.37
N ILE A 115 -9.88 -9.48 -3.07
CA ILE A 115 -10.54 -10.29 -2.04
C ILE A 115 -12.00 -9.90 -1.85
N ASP A 116 -12.34 -8.61 -1.89
CA ASP A 116 -13.73 -8.15 -1.78
C ASP A 116 -14.60 -8.70 -2.93
N PHE A 117 -14.10 -8.63 -4.16
CA PHE A 117 -14.77 -9.21 -5.32
C PHE A 117 -14.84 -10.74 -5.24
N LEU A 118 -13.77 -11.39 -4.78
CA LEU A 118 -13.76 -12.84 -4.58
C LEU A 118 -14.82 -13.29 -3.56
N LYS A 119 -14.95 -12.58 -2.44
CA LYS A 119 -15.99 -12.83 -1.41
C LYS A 119 -17.39 -12.73 -2.01
N GLU A 120 -17.62 -11.72 -2.85
CA GLU A 120 -18.91 -11.55 -3.52
C GLU A 120 -19.21 -12.66 -4.53
N LEU A 121 -18.23 -13.07 -5.34
CA LEU A 121 -18.34 -14.22 -6.24
C LEU A 121 -18.65 -15.53 -5.48
N LEU A 122 -18.00 -15.74 -4.33
CA LEU A 122 -18.23 -16.88 -3.45
C LEU A 122 -19.63 -16.87 -2.83
N ARG A 123 -20.12 -15.69 -2.43
CA ARG A 123 -21.48 -15.48 -1.91
C ARG A 123 -22.53 -15.83 -2.95
N MET A 124 -22.29 -15.43 -4.20
CA MET A 124 -23.15 -15.71 -5.36
C MET A 124 -23.02 -17.14 -5.88
N LYS A 125 -22.10 -17.95 -5.34
CA LYS A 125 -21.83 -19.34 -5.74
C LYS A 125 -21.52 -19.47 -7.24
N VAL A 126 -20.74 -18.53 -7.77
CA VAL A 126 -20.33 -18.55 -9.19
C VAL A 126 -19.53 -19.83 -9.50
N PRO A 127 -19.87 -20.58 -10.56
CA PRO A 127 -19.11 -21.76 -10.98
C PRO A 127 -17.64 -21.43 -11.30
N GLY A 128 -16.70 -22.37 -11.08
CA GLY A 128 -15.28 -22.13 -11.35
C GLY A 128 -14.51 -21.48 -10.19
N VAL A 129 -15.20 -20.90 -9.20
CA VAL A 129 -14.56 -20.16 -8.10
C VAL A 129 -14.06 -21.09 -6.99
N ARG A 130 -14.85 -22.10 -6.62
CA ARG A 130 -14.57 -23.00 -5.47
C ARG A 130 -13.74 -24.25 -5.84
N ASP A 131 -13.46 -24.42 -7.12
CA ASP A 131 -12.75 -25.53 -7.72
C ASP A 131 -11.48 -25.02 -8.42
N ASP A 132 -11.56 -24.64 -9.69
CA ASP A 132 -10.41 -24.33 -10.54
C ASP A 132 -9.62 -23.13 -10.00
N LEU A 133 -10.35 -22.05 -9.67
CA LEU A 133 -9.73 -20.82 -9.18
C LEU A 133 -9.13 -21.01 -7.77
N TYR A 134 -9.83 -21.75 -6.89
CA TYR A 134 -9.34 -22.09 -5.55
C TYR A 134 -8.07 -22.95 -5.59
N ASN A 135 -8.05 -23.99 -6.43
CA ASN A 135 -6.91 -24.89 -6.57
C ASN A 135 -5.67 -24.17 -7.09
N LYS A 136 -5.85 -23.16 -7.95
CA LYS A 136 -4.74 -22.39 -8.51
C LYS A 136 -4.18 -21.33 -7.55
N TYR A 137 -5.02 -20.72 -6.71
CA TYR A 137 -4.66 -19.57 -5.88
C TYR A 137 -4.98 -19.77 -4.39
N THR A 138 -4.76 -20.98 -3.88
CA THR A 138 -5.12 -21.38 -2.51
C THR A 138 -4.56 -20.43 -1.44
N HIS A 139 -3.34 -19.91 -1.63
CA HIS A 139 -2.72 -18.95 -0.71
C HIS A 139 -3.51 -17.64 -0.58
N ILE A 140 -4.12 -17.15 -1.66
CA ILE A 140 -4.96 -15.94 -1.61
C ILE A 140 -6.32 -16.25 -1.00
N PHE A 141 -6.90 -17.43 -1.28
CA PHE A 141 -8.14 -17.86 -0.64
C PHE A 141 -8.00 -17.99 0.88
N ASN A 142 -6.84 -18.43 1.37
CA ASN A 142 -6.55 -18.48 2.81
C ASN A 142 -6.59 -17.10 3.48
N LEU A 143 -6.51 -15.99 2.73
CA LEU A 143 -6.63 -14.64 3.27
C LEU A 143 -8.07 -14.20 3.51
N ILE A 144 -9.07 -14.88 2.93
CA ILE A 144 -10.48 -14.48 3.03
C ILE A 144 -10.93 -14.37 4.49
N ASP A 145 -10.50 -15.35 5.30
CA ASP A 145 -10.85 -15.50 6.71
C ASP A 145 -9.82 -14.84 7.66
N VAL A 146 -8.81 -14.18 7.11
CA VAL A 146 -7.80 -13.48 7.91
C VAL A 146 -8.34 -12.13 8.37
N HIS A 147 -8.36 -11.93 9.68
CA HIS A 147 -8.54 -10.63 10.30
C HIS A 147 -7.18 -9.96 10.49
N SER A 148 -6.95 -8.90 9.74
CA SER A 148 -5.75 -8.10 9.81
C SER A 148 -5.99 -6.78 10.53
N ALA A 149 -4.92 -6.22 11.09
CA ALA A 149 -4.92 -4.85 11.59
C ALA A 149 -4.07 -3.94 10.67
N PRO A 150 -4.46 -2.67 10.50
CA PRO A 150 -3.64 -1.70 9.79
C PRO A 150 -2.37 -1.37 10.57
N VAL A 151 -1.28 -1.15 9.86
CA VAL A 151 0.07 -0.98 10.40
C VAL A 151 0.72 0.26 9.79
N LEU A 152 1.36 1.04 10.63
CA LEU A 152 2.26 2.11 10.23
C LEU A 152 3.70 1.65 10.40
N ILE A 153 4.53 1.86 9.39
CA ILE A 153 5.96 1.66 9.46
C ILE A 153 6.63 3.02 9.25
N LYS A 154 7.51 3.41 10.17
CA LYS A 154 8.37 4.59 10.03
C LYS A 154 9.79 4.14 9.74
N ILE A 155 10.44 4.87 8.85
CA ILE A 155 11.84 4.70 8.50
C ILE A 155 12.51 6.06 8.61
N THR A 156 13.71 6.09 9.14
CA THR A 156 14.58 7.26 9.18
C THR A 156 15.88 6.96 8.45
N ASP A 157 16.62 8.00 8.05
CA ASP A 157 17.94 7.84 7.44
C ASP A 157 17.88 6.97 6.17
N VAL A 158 16.99 7.36 5.24
CA VAL A 158 16.74 6.58 4.03
C VAL A 158 17.71 7.01 2.94
N PRO A 159 18.53 6.09 2.39
CA PRO A 159 19.47 6.44 1.33
C PRO A 159 18.72 6.82 0.05
N ILE A 160 19.04 7.97 -0.56
CA ILE A 160 18.35 8.46 -1.77
C ILE A 160 18.40 7.45 -2.92
N GLN A 161 19.51 6.74 -3.05
CA GLN A 161 19.72 5.66 -4.02
C GLN A 161 18.84 4.41 -3.83
N ALA A 162 18.06 4.33 -2.75
CA ALA A 162 17.02 3.33 -2.54
C ALA A 162 15.63 3.83 -2.95
N LEU A 163 15.51 5.07 -3.43
CA LEU A 163 14.25 5.70 -3.78
C LEU A 163 14.16 5.93 -5.29
N SER A 164 12.93 5.91 -5.79
CA SER A 164 12.56 6.57 -7.04
C SER A 164 11.30 7.40 -6.81
N GLY A 165 11.00 8.33 -7.72
CA GLY A 165 9.66 8.94 -7.77
C GLY A 165 8.58 7.89 -7.93
N GLU A 166 7.35 8.20 -7.52
CA GLU A 166 6.20 7.29 -7.57
C GLU A 166 5.97 6.70 -8.97
N ASN A 167 6.14 7.54 -9.99
CA ASN A 167 6.03 7.29 -11.42
C ASN A 167 7.36 6.89 -12.09
N GLY A 168 8.38 6.54 -11.30
CA GLY A 168 9.69 6.11 -11.79
C GLY A 168 10.64 7.26 -12.17
N SER A 169 10.29 8.50 -11.86
CA SER A 169 11.14 9.67 -12.06
C SER A 169 12.31 9.72 -11.06
N ASP A 170 13.22 10.67 -11.27
CA ASP A 170 14.31 10.95 -10.35
C ASP A 170 13.75 11.39 -8.98
N PRO A 171 14.09 10.72 -7.86
CA PRO A 171 13.62 11.11 -6.54
C PRO A 171 14.06 12.54 -6.14
N LEU A 172 15.14 13.07 -6.71
CA LEU A 172 15.62 14.42 -6.42
C LEU A 172 14.63 15.52 -6.78
N GLU A 173 13.77 15.30 -7.79
CA GLU A 173 12.72 16.28 -8.16
C GLU A 173 11.72 16.47 -7.02
N ALA A 174 11.24 15.37 -6.44
CA ALA A 174 10.35 15.37 -5.29
C ALA A 174 11.05 15.94 -4.05
N ILE A 175 12.30 15.53 -3.79
CA ILE A 175 13.10 16.05 -2.65
C ILE A 175 13.28 17.56 -2.76
N ASN A 176 13.64 18.09 -3.93
CA ASN A 176 13.81 19.53 -4.13
C ASN A 176 12.49 20.29 -3.92
N SER A 177 11.37 19.71 -4.33
CA SER A 177 10.04 20.27 -4.10
C SER A 177 9.68 20.30 -2.62
N ILE A 178 9.93 19.20 -1.89
CA ILE A 178 9.76 19.13 -0.44
C ILE A 178 10.64 20.18 0.26
N ARG A 179 11.92 20.29 -0.13
CA ARG A 179 12.84 21.29 0.42
C ARG A 179 12.29 22.71 0.25
N LYS A 180 11.76 23.02 -0.94
CA LYS A 180 11.15 24.31 -1.23
C LYS A 180 9.90 24.57 -0.38
N LEU A 181 9.07 23.56 -0.15
CA LEU A 181 7.88 23.68 0.72
C LEU A 181 8.25 24.00 2.16
N TYR A 182 9.24 23.30 2.72
CA TYR A 182 9.74 23.63 4.06
C TYR A 182 10.40 25.02 4.10
N ALA A 183 11.04 25.45 3.00
CA ALA A 183 11.63 26.77 2.86
C ALA A 183 10.62 27.92 2.84
N ASP A 184 9.59 27.76 2.02
CA ASP A 184 8.66 28.84 1.68
C ASP A 184 7.42 28.83 2.59
N GLN A 185 7.02 27.66 3.12
CA GLN A 185 5.71 27.42 3.74
C GLN A 185 5.80 26.44 4.92
N ALA A 186 6.78 26.62 5.82
CA ALA A 186 7.05 25.71 6.94
C ALA A 186 5.79 25.31 7.75
N ASP A 187 4.88 26.25 8.01
CA ASP A 187 3.68 26.03 8.83
C ASP A 187 2.67 25.04 8.21
N ILE A 188 2.69 24.87 6.89
CA ILE A 188 1.78 23.96 6.16
C ILE A 188 2.53 22.90 5.36
N ALA A 189 3.87 22.87 5.44
CA ALA A 189 4.70 21.95 4.69
C ALA A 189 4.29 20.49 4.94
N ASP A 190 4.07 20.10 6.19
CA ASP A 190 3.63 18.74 6.57
C ASP A 190 2.32 18.31 5.87
N THR A 191 1.42 19.27 5.60
CA THR A 191 0.18 19.02 4.87
C THR A 191 0.42 18.94 3.37
N LEU A 192 1.37 19.70 2.83
CA LEU A 192 1.64 19.74 1.38
C LEU A 192 2.54 18.59 0.93
N VAL A 193 3.45 18.12 1.79
CA VAL A 193 4.38 17.03 1.44
C VAL A 193 3.67 15.70 1.17
N GLN A 194 2.40 15.57 1.58
CA GLN A 194 1.58 14.38 1.32
C GLN A 194 1.44 14.01 -0.16
N GLN A 195 1.78 14.93 -1.08
CA GLN A 195 1.74 14.72 -2.53
C GLN A 195 3.01 14.07 -3.10
N PHE A 196 4.07 13.90 -2.30
CA PHE A 196 5.39 13.47 -2.77
C PHE A 196 5.76 12.08 -2.26
N ASN A 197 5.07 11.05 -2.76
CA ASN A 197 5.40 9.67 -2.42
C ASN A 197 6.62 9.19 -3.21
N PHE A 198 7.40 8.31 -2.58
CA PHE A 198 8.54 7.63 -3.16
C PHE A 198 8.23 6.14 -3.33
N ARG A 199 8.79 5.53 -4.36
CA ARG A 199 8.85 4.07 -4.48
C ARG A 199 10.17 3.60 -3.89
N LEU A 200 10.11 2.59 -3.03
CA LEU A 200 11.28 1.97 -2.44
C LEU A 200 11.81 0.89 -3.40
N THR A 201 13.06 1.03 -3.86
CA THR A 201 13.70 0.16 -4.85
C THR A 201 14.69 -0.83 -4.24
N LYS A 202 15.05 -0.64 -2.96
CA LYS A 202 15.93 -1.53 -2.20
C LYS A 202 15.33 -1.83 -0.84
N ALA A 203 15.59 -3.04 -0.33
CA ALA A 203 15.09 -3.44 0.96
C ALA A 203 15.66 -2.57 2.09
N ILE A 204 14.82 -2.21 3.06
CA ILE A 204 15.23 -1.57 4.31
C ILE A 204 15.26 -2.61 5.43
N HIS A 205 16.40 -2.70 6.12
CA HIS A 205 16.61 -3.71 7.14
C HIS A 205 15.69 -3.49 8.35
N LYS A 206 15.25 -4.57 9.03
CA LYS A 206 14.33 -4.52 10.19
C LYS A 206 14.81 -3.64 11.36
N LYS A 207 16.12 -3.36 11.43
CA LYS A 207 16.72 -2.51 12.47
C LYS A 207 16.51 -1.01 12.22
N GLN A 208 16.13 -0.63 11.01
CA GLN A 208 15.91 0.76 10.60
C GLN A 208 14.43 1.13 10.56
N ILE A 209 13.54 0.21 10.97
CA ILE A 209 12.11 0.41 10.93
C ILE A 209 11.53 0.40 12.33
N ASN A 210 10.58 1.28 12.57
CA ASN A 210 9.68 1.23 13.72
C ASN A 210 8.29 0.87 13.21
N ILE A 211 7.56 0.03 13.94
CA ILE A 211 6.26 -0.49 13.53
C ILE A 211 5.22 -0.17 14.60
N TRP A 212 4.05 0.31 14.18
CA TRP A 212 2.90 0.53 15.05
C TRP A 212 1.66 -0.14 14.50
N ILE A 213 0.88 -0.76 15.37
CA ILE A 213 -0.51 -1.12 15.08
C ILE A 213 -1.35 0.15 15.15
N ILE A 214 -2.17 0.37 14.14
CA ILE A 214 -3.13 1.47 14.08
C ILE A 214 -4.47 0.94 14.62
N ASN A 215 -4.84 1.36 15.82
CA ASN A 215 -6.15 1.07 16.40
C ASN A 215 -7.12 2.19 16.03
N VAL A 216 -7.94 1.95 15.00
CA VAL A 216 -8.94 2.91 14.53
C VAL A 216 -10.08 3.00 15.55
N THR A 217 -10.23 4.15 16.18
CA THR A 217 -11.31 4.43 17.14
C THR A 217 -12.56 4.98 16.46
N ARG A 218 -12.40 5.67 15.34
CA ARG A 218 -13.49 6.06 14.43
C ARG A 218 -13.02 5.99 12.99
N TYR A 219 -13.72 5.20 12.19
CA TYR A 219 -13.45 5.10 10.75
C TYR A 219 -13.93 6.36 10.03
N ASP A 220 -13.03 6.94 9.24
CA ASP A 220 -13.31 7.95 8.23
C ASP A 220 -12.29 7.72 7.09
N PRO A 221 -12.71 7.68 5.82
CA PRO A 221 -11.83 7.33 4.71
C PRO A 221 -10.78 8.41 4.41
N ILE A 222 -10.94 9.63 4.94
CA ILE A 222 -10.05 10.77 4.71
C ILE A 222 -9.28 11.12 5.99
N PHE A 223 -9.98 11.16 7.13
CA PHE A 223 -9.47 11.61 8.43
C PHE A 223 -9.81 10.62 9.55
N PRO A 224 -9.28 9.38 9.53
CA PRO A 224 -9.59 8.40 10.57
C PRO A 224 -9.10 8.89 11.94
N GLU A 225 -9.88 8.61 12.99
CA GLU A 225 -9.41 8.77 14.37
C GLU A 225 -8.79 7.45 14.83
N TYR A 226 -7.60 7.52 15.43
CA TYR A 226 -6.84 6.33 15.81
C TYR A 226 -5.92 6.54 17.00
N LYS A 227 -5.43 5.42 17.54
CA LYS A 227 -4.31 5.34 18.48
C LYS A 227 -3.22 4.44 17.90
N LEU A 228 -1.96 4.79 18.15
CA LEU A 228 -0.81 3.99 17.72
C LEU A 228 -0.25 3.17 18.88
N TYR A 229 0.00 1.88 18.64
CA TYR A 229 0.63 0.98 19.61
C TYR A 229 1.90 0.40 19.00
N GLU A 230 3.06 0.74 19.57
CA GLU A 230 4.35 0.31 19.06
C GLU A 230 4.54 -1.20 19.23
N ILE A 231 5.00 -1.86 18.15
CA ILE A 231 5.46 -3.25 18.19
C ILE A 231 6.96 -3.22 18.44
N LYS A 232 7.39 -3.73 19.60
CA LYS A 232 8.82 -3.90 19.88
C LYS A 232 9.37 -5.04 19.05
N ILE A 233 10.42 -4.76 18.28
CA ILE A 233 11.13 -5.74 17.46
C ILE A 233 12.41 -6.10 18.20
N ASP A 234 12.56 -7.39 18.51
CA ASP A 234 13.80 -7.95 19.06
C ASP A 234 14.84 -8.29 17.95
#